data_AF-A0A0A9Z250-F1
#
_entry.id   AF-A0A0A9Z250-F1
#
_cell.length_a   1.000
_cell.length_b   1.000
_cell.length_c   1.000
_cell.angle_alpha   90.00
_cell.angle_beta   90.00
_cell.angle_gamma   90.00
#
_symmetry.space_group_name_H-M   'P 1'
#
loop_
_entity.id
_entity.type
_entity.pdbx_description
1 polymer ?
#
loop_
_entity_poly.entity_id
_entity_poly.type
_entity_poly.pdbx_seq_one_letter_code
_entity_poly.pdbx_strand_id
1 'polypeptide(L)'
;LRHNICSNIYEIKEVNDGLDFYWNTKSKAQHMVEFIQSVLPIRTNFGKKLISQDDHNNTMKYKYSFLVEIAQASKDDLLALSSKLVQQIGGVSPLMLVYRVSNTLHLIDPITLKTTELTSERYFHENPRTVLTAKQAKHYIVLDINTFDSKNYSNTCAGVNLQAFNKSTNYNSRISLAEVTVARTEDFGINDTTFIVLTHLGNQLHVGDTVLGYDIAKQNLTEDVYINNNRRTLPDVILIRRTFPNVRRRSERRLWKLQHLQKTSDSYGTQSHRSNVKRSELDKTEQEYEEFLQDIEEDPELRSKINLYKRTDSCISKTNPTAATDTFDDTEYEQLPTIQVDELLDILESTHMDHDMTMDVDSNCDTRTSQTTQLDGTNSLYPTIPQFRYTSSNNPSDAASMYIPPQSCTNLDST
;
A
#
# COMPACT_ATOMS: atom_id res chain seq x y z
N LEU A 1 9.26 3.13 3.58
CA LEU A 1 9.86 3.98 4.64
C LEU A 1 9.98 3.24 5.97
N ARG A 2 8.89 2.75 6.56
CA ARG A 2 8.94 2.00 7.84
C ARG A 2 10.03 0.93 7.97
N HIS A 3 10.18 0.10 6.94
CA HIS A 3 11.16 -1.00 6.93
C HIS A 3 12.56 -0.58 6.44
N ASN A 4 12.83 0.71 6.20
CA ASN A 4 14.12 1.25 5.74
C ASN A 4 14.70 0.64 4.45
N ILE A 5 13.86 0.02 3.62
CA ILE A 5 14.25 -0.62 2.34
C ILE A 5 14.71 0.41 1.29
N CYS A 6 14.20 1.64 1.39
CA CYS A 6 14.47 2.72 0.45
C CYS A 6 15.84 3.41 0.62
N SER A 7 16.64 3.02 1.62
CA SER A 7 17.92 3.68 1.97
C SER A 7 18.99 3.64 0.87
N ASN A 8 18.95 2.63 -0.01
CA ASN A 8 19.97 2.39 -1.02
C ASN A 8 19.54 2.77 -2.44
N ILE A 9 18.46 3.54 -2.58
CA ILE A 9 17.97 3.99 -3.87
C ILE A 9 18.84 5.16 -4.34
N TYR A 10 19.30 5.09 -5.59
CA TYR A 10 20.11 6.14 -6.19
C TYR A 10 19.25 7.30 -6.69
N GLU A 11 18.15 6.99 -7.37
CA GLU A 11 17.29 7.98 -8.01
C GLU A 11 15.84 7.46 -8.06
N ILE A 12 14.89 8.39 -7.97
CA ILE A 12 13.46 8.11 -8.00
C ILE A 12 12.82 9.04 -9.01
N LYS A 13 12.24 8.47 -10.07
CA LYS A 13 11.56 9.22 -11.11
C LYS A 13 10.07 8.94 -11.06
N GLU A 14 9.29 10.01 -11.16
CA GLU A 14 7.85 9.91 -11.36
C GLU A 14 7.60 9.68 -12.86
N VAL A 15 6.80 8.67 -13.17
CA VAL A 15 6.36 8.36 -14.53
C VAL A 15 4.83 8.36 -14.51
N ASN A 16 4.19 8.55 -15.67
CA ASN A 16 2.74 8.42 -15.77
C ASN A 16 2.33 7.03 -15.22
N ASP A 17 1.38 7.04 -14.29
CA ASP A 17 0.85 5.85 -13.61
C ASP A 17 1.85 5.06 -12.74
N GLY A 18 2.96 5.67 -12.30
CA GLY A 18 3.88 4.98 -11.39
C GLY A 18 5.15 5.71 -10.96
N LEU A 19 6.08 4.91 -10.42
CA LEU A 19 7.39 5.37 -9.93
C LEU A 19 8.47 4.41 -10.43
N ASP A 20 9.55 4.97 -10.96
CA ASP A 20 10.75 4.24 -11.30
C ASP A 20 11.81 4.42 -10.21
N PHE A 21 12.33 3.29 -9.72
CA PHE A 21 13.38 3.24 -8.71
C PHE A 21 14.69 2.72 -9.33
N TYR A 22 15.79 3.42 -9.10
CA TYR A 22 17.10 3.08 -9.65
C TYR A 22 18.06 2.61 -8.55
N TRP A 23 18.77 1.51 -8.80
CA TRP A 23 19.79 0.95 -7.92
C TRP A 23 21.10 0.67 -8.65
N ASN A 24 22.21 0.81 -7.93
CA ASN A 24 23.54 0.42 -8.42
C ASN A 24 23.75 -1.10 -8.46
N THR A 25 23.03 -1.86 -7.61
CA THR A 25 23.22 -3.31 -7.45
C THR A 25 21.92 -4.06 -7.68
N LYS A 26 21.96 -5.14 -8.49
CA LYS A 26 20.79 -5.99 -8.78
C LYS A 26 20.17 -6.60 -7.52
N SER A 27 20.98 -7.10 -6.58
CA SER A 27 20.49 -7.77 -5.37
C SER A 27 19.58 -6.88 -4.54
N LYS A 28 19.90 -5.57 -4.42
CA LYS A 28 19.07 -4.61 -3.68
C LYS A 28 17.71 -4.38 -4.34
N ALA A 29 17.68 -4.30 -5.67
CA ALA A 29 16.44 -4.20 -6.43
C ALA A 29 15.58 -5.46 -6.27
N GLN A 30 16.18 -6.65 -6.34
CA GLN A 30 15.48 -7.92 -6.15
C GLN A 30 14.88 -8.02 -4.74
N HIS A 31 15.61 -7.63 -3.70
CA HIS A 31 15.10 -7.61 -2.33
C HIS A 31 13.90 -6.66 -2.16
N MET A 32 13.88 -5.52 -2.87
CA MET A 32 12.70 -4.65 -2.88
C MET A 32 11.50 -5.32 -3.56
N VAL A 33 11.70 -6.01 -4.68
CA VAL A 33 10.62 -6.73 -5.36
C VAL A 33 10.04 -7.84 -4.46
N GLU A 34 10.90 -8.62 -3.80
CA GLU A 34 10.50 -9.65 -2.84
C GLU A 34 9.72 -9.05 -1.67
N PHE A 35 10.14 -7.89 -1.17
CA PHE A 35 9.38 -7.18 -0.13
C PHE A 35 8.01 -6.74 -0.62
N ILE A 36 7.89 -6.13 -1.81
CA ILE A 36 6.60 -5.70 -2.35
C ILE A 36 5.68 -6.91 -2.51
N GLN A 37 6.20 -8.05 -2.99
CA GLN A 37 5.45 -9.30 -3.11
C GLN A 37 4.92 -9.81 -1.76
N SER A 38 5.63 -9.55 -0.66
CA SER A 38 5.16 -9.92 0.69
C SER A 38 4.01 -9.05 1.22
N VAL A 39 3.88 -7.81 0.72
CA VAL A 39 2.92 -6.83 1.24
C VAL A 39 1.70 -6.66 0.33
N LEU A 40 1.88 -6.73 -0.99
CA LEU A 40 0.87 -6.41 -2.00
C LEU A 40 0.73 -7.52 -3.04
N PRO A 41 -0.45 -7.65 -3.69
CA PRO A 41 -0.67 -8.58 -4.76
C PRO A 41 -0.06 -7.99 -6.05
N ILE A 42 1.08 -8.54 -6.49
CA ILE A 42 1.81 -8.05 -7.66
C ILE A 42 2.04 -9.14 -8.70
N ARG A 43 2.24 -8.69 -9.95
CA ARG A 43 2.82 -9.45 -11.04
C ARG A 43 4.17 -8.83 -11.39
N THR A 44 5.20 -9.66 -11.50
CA THR A 44 6.57 -9.20 -11.76
C THR A 44 7.10 -9.78 -13.06
N ASN A 45 7.62 -8.92 -13.94
CA ASN A 45 8.33 -9.33 -15.15
C ASN A 45 9.80 -8.88 -15.08
N PHE A 46 10.71 -9.77 -15.46
CA PHE A 46 12.16 -9.51 -15.40
C PHE A 46 12.76 -9.37 -16.80
N GLY A 47 13.48 -8.27 -17.02
CA GLY A 47 14.26 -7.99 -18.22
C GLY A 47 15.75 -7.85 -17.94
N LYS A 48 16.58 -8.34 -18.86
CA LYS A 48 18.04 -8.14 -18.86
C LYS A 48 18.50 -7.65 -20.23
N LYS A 49 19.33 -6.61 -20.27
CA LYS A 49 19.94 -6.07 -21.48
C LYS A 49 21.46 -6.07 -21.33
N LEU A 50 22.17 -6.71 -22.26
CA LEU A 50 23.64 -6.64 -22.31
C LEU A 50 24.05 -5.21 -22.73
N ILE A 51 24.94 -4.59 -21.96
CA ILE A 51 25.53 -3.28 -22.26
C ILE A 51 26.86 -3.48 -22.98
N SER A 52 27.73 -4.29 -22.39
CA SER A 52 29.06 -4.56 -22.93
C SER A 52 29.53 -5.95 -22.51
N GLN A 53 30.38 -6.55 -23.33
CA GLN A 53 31.06 -7.80 -23.05
C GLN A 53 32.55 -7.57 -23.25
N ASP A 54 33.36 -7.95 -22.27
CA ASP A 54 34.81 -7.99 -22.39
C ASP A 54 35.24 -9.43 -22.64
N ASP A 55 35.68 -9.70 -23.87
CA ASP A 55 36.10 -11.04 -24.31
C ASP A 55 37.42 -11.49 -23.69
N HIS A 56 38.24 -10.56 -23.19
CA HIS A 56 39.53 -10.90 -22.57
C HIS A 56 39.35 -11.41 -21.14
N ASN A 57 38.36 -10.88 -20.41
CA ASN A 57 38.07 -11.25 -19.02
C ASN A 57 36.72 -11.99 -18.88
N ASN A 58 36.09 -12.39 -19.99
CA ASN A 58 34.77 -13.01 -20.06
C ASN A 58 33.73 -12.34 -19.13
N THR A 59 33.80 -11.01 -19.02
CA THR A 59 32.98 -10.24 -18.07
C THR A 59 31.91 -9.48 -18.84
N MET A 60 30.65 -9.71 -18.48
CA MET A 60 29.50 -9.09 -19.14
C MET A 60 28.83 -8.09 -18.21
N LYS A 61 28.61 -6.87 -18.70
CA LYS A 61 27.85 -5.83 -17.99
C LYS A 61 26.42 -5.82 -18.48
N TYR A 62 25.47 -6.02 -17.56
CA TYR A 62 24.05 -6.04 -17.86
C TYR A 62 23.31 -4.89 -17.17
N LYS A 63 22.30 -4.34 -17.86
CA LYS A 63 21.23 -3.55 -17.25
C LYS A 63 20.07 -4.49 -16.92
N TYR A 64 19.59 -4.44 -15.69
CA TYR A 64 18.44 -5.21 -15.24
C TYR A 64 17.23 -4.29 -15.07
N SER A 65 16.06 -4.79 -15.46
CA SER A 65 14.78 -4.09 -15.33
C SER A 65 13.77 -5.04 -14.69
N PHE A 66 13.11 -4.58 -13.62
CA PHE A 66 12.01 -5.29 -12.99
C PHE A 66 10.75 -4.46 -13.21
N LEU A 67 9.80 -5.00 -13.97
CA LEU A 67 8.49 -4.39 -14.13
C LEU A 67 7.56 -5.01 -13.08
N VAL A 68 7.10 -4.19 -12.14
CA VAL A 68 6.19 -4.59 -11.07
C VAL A 68 4.84 -3.96 -11.35
N GLU A 69 3.82 -4.80 -11.54
CA GLU A 69 2.44 -4.39 -11.76
C GLU A 69 1.61 -4.77 -10.53
N ILE A 70 0.93 -3.79 -9.93
CA ILE A 70 0.08 -3.97 -8.75
C ILE A 70 -1.35 -4.27 -9.21
N ALA A 71 -2.07 -5.12 -8.48
CA ALA A 71 -3.49 -5.33 -8.71
C ALA A 71 -4.27 -4.00 -8.66
N GLN A 72 -5.17 -3.77 -9.62
CA GLN A 72 -5.94 -2.52 -9.73
C GLN A 72 -7.10 -2.42 -8.73
N ALA A 73 -7.46 -3.54 -8.08
CA ALA A 73 -8.50 -3.58 -7.07
C ALA A 73 -8.02 -2.97 -5.75
N SER A 74 -8.75 -1.98 -5.26
CA SER A 74 -8.46 -1.30 -4.00
C SER A 74 -9.37 -1.82 -2.88
N LYS A 75 -9.06 -1.42 -1.64
CA LYS A 75 -9.98 -1.60 -0.50
C LYS A 75 -11.31 -0.91 -0.82
N ASP A 76 -12.41 -1.50 -0.39
CA ASP A 76 -13.79 -1.01 -0.55
C ASP A 76 -14.35 -1.03 -1.99
N ASP A 77 -13.59 -1.55 -2.95
CA ASP A 77 -14.08 -1.74 -4.32
C ASP A 77 -15.04 -2.93 -4.43
N LEU A 78 -16.04 -2.81 -5.31
CA LEU A 78 -16.96 -3.89 -5.65
C LEU A 78 -16.47 -4.59 -6.92
N LEU A 79 -16.11 -5.87 -6.81
CA LEU A 79 -15.61 -6.67 -7.92
C LEU A 79 -16.69 -7.59 -8.49
N ALA A 80 -16.73 -7.68 -9.82
CA ALA A 80 -17.47 -8.70 -10.55
C ALA A 80 -16.54 -9.85 -10.92
N LEU A 81 -16.85 -11.02 -10.39
CA LEU A 81 -16.13 -12.26 -10.61
C LEU A 81 -16.75 -13.01 -11.79
N SER A 82 -15.89 -13.65 -12.60
CA SER A 82 -16.34 -14.53 -13.66
C SER A 82 -17.04 -15.76 -13.07
N SER A 83 -18.03 -16.31 -13.78
CA SER A 83 -18.72 -17.53 -13.35
C SER A 83 -17.79 -18.72 -13.13
N LYS A 84 -16.69 -18.79 -13.89
CA LYS A 84 -15.62 -19.78 -13.73
C LYS A 84 -14.90 -19.63 -12.39
N LEU A 85 -14.44 -18.42 -12.09
CA LEU A 85 -13.74 -18.13 -10.84
C LEU A 85 -14.66 -18.34 -9.62
N VAL A 86 -15.93 -17.97 -9.72
CA VAL A 86 -16.93 -18.23 -8.68
C VAL A 86 -17.04 -19.72 -8.34
N GLN A 87 -17.09 -20.60 -9.34
CA GLN A 87 -17.16 -22.05 -9.12
C GLN A 87 -15.86 -22.60 -8.51
N GLN A 88 -14.70 -22.11 -8.96
CA GLN A 88 -13.39 -22.52 -8.45
C GLN A 88 -13.17 -22.12 -6.98
N ILE A 89 -13.71 -20.98 -6.54
CA ILE A 89 -13.57 -20.48 -5.16
C ILE A 89 -14.76 -20.96 -4.29
N GLY A 90 -15.33 -22.12 -4.64
CA GLY A 90 -16.31 -22.82 -3.81
C GLY A 90 -17.73 -22.26 -3.88
N GLY A 91 -18.11 -21.61 -4.98
CA GLY A 91 -19.46 -21.11 -5.21
C GLY A 91 -19.81 -19.91 -4.33
N VAL A 92 -19.18 -18.77 -4.59
CA VAL A 92 -19.49 -17.48 -3.96
C VAL A 92 -20.51 -16.67 -4.76
N SER A 93 -20.97 -15.54 -4.21
CA SER A 93 -21.65 -14.52 -5.01
C SER A 93 -20.69 -13.98 -6.08
N PRO A 94 -21.15 -13.75 -7.32
CA PRO A 94 -20.36 -13.11 -8.38
C PRO A 94 -19.99 -11.66 -8.07
N LEU A 95 -20.73 -11.00 -7.18
CA LEU A 95 -20.39 -9.68 -6.68
C LEU A 95 -19.81 -9.80 -5.28
N MET A 96 -18.57 -9.33 -5.10
CA MET A 96 -17.89 -9.35 -3.82
C MET A 96 -17.21 -8.02 -3.54
N LEU A 97 -17.21 -7.61 -2.28
CA LEU A 97 -16.53 -6.41 -1.79
C LEU A 97 -15.10 -6.77 -1.39
N VAL A 98 -14.12 -5.92 -1.73
CA VAL A 98 -12.74 -6.04 -1.24
C VAL A 98 -12.66 -5.43 0.15
N TYR A 99 -12.62 -6.23 1.21
CA TYR A 99 -12.52 -5.69 2.57
C TYR A 99 -11.07 -5.46 3.02
N ARG A 100 -10.12 -6.23 2.48
CA ARG A 100 -8.71 -6.13 2.84
C ARG A 100 -7.79 -6.48 1.68
N VAL A 101 -6.77 -5.65 1.48
CA VAL A 101 -5.68 -5.88 0.53
C VAL A 101 -4.41 -6.19 1.31
N SER A 102 -3.80 -7.34 1.04
CA SER A 102 -2.49 -7.73 1.55
C SER A 102 -1.69 -8.39 0.41
N ASN A 103 -0.88 -9.43 0.67
CA ASN A 103 -0.26 -10.22 -0.39
C ASN A 103 -1.32 -10.85 -1.31
N THR A 104 -2.45 -11.25 -0.73
CA THR A 104 -3.65 -11.68 -1.44
C THR A 104 -4.77 -10.65 -1.25
N LEU A 105 -5.74 -10.66 -2.16
CA LEU A 105 -6.96 -9.87 -2.03
C LEU A 105 -7.98 -10.67 -1.22
N HIS A 106 -8.46 -10.09 -0.13
CA HIS A 106 -9.51 -10.70 0.67
C HIS A 106 -10.86 -10.07 0.31
N LEU A 107 -11.77 -10.91 -0.15
CA LEU A 107 -13.10 -10.54 -0.61
C LEU A 107 -14.13 -11.02 0.41
N ILE A 108 -15.23 -10.28 0.52
CA ILE A 108 -16.39 -10.64 1.35
C ILE A 108 -17.67 -10.45 0.56
N ASP A 109 -18.58 -11.41 0.72
CA ASP A 109 -19.98 -11.21 0.33
C ASP A 109 -20.73 -10.51 1.47
N PRO A 110 -21.27 -9.30 1.26
CA PRO A 110 -21.94 -8.53 2.32
C PRO A 110 -23.23 -9.19 2.83
N ILE A 111 -23.83 -10.10 2.07
CA ILE A 111 -25.10 -10.77 2.42
C ILE A 111 -24.84 -12.10 3.11
N THR A 112 -23.94 -12.92 2.56
CA THR A 112 -23.68 -14.28 3.08
C THR A 112 -22.49 -14.34 4.03
N LEU A 113 -21.78 -13.23 4.27
CA LEU A 113 -20.53 -13.18 5.04
C LEU A 113 -19.43 -14.12 4.56
N LYS A 114 -19.58 -14.74 3.39
CA LYS A 114 -18.57 -15.68 2.90
C LYS A 114 -17.34 -14.90 2.47
N THR A 115 -16.24 -15.13 3.18
CA THR A 115 -14.94 -14.56 2.86
C THR A 115 -14.17 -15.47 1.92
N THR A 116 -13.51 -14.89 0.93
CA THR A 116 -12.62 -15.61 0.02
C THR A 116 -11.32 -14.88 -0.18
N GLU A 117 -10.26 -15.64 -0.45
CA GLU A 117 -8.95 -15.10 -0.74
C GLU A 117 -8.62 -15.32 -2.21
N LEU A 118 -8.26 -14.25 -2.89
CA LEU A 118 -7.83 -14.26 -4.27
C LEU A 118 -6.32 -14.01 -4.34
N THR A 119 -5.60 -15.02 -4.79
CA THR A 119 -4.15 -14.94 -4.97
C THR A 119 -3.80 -14.04 -6.16
N SER A 120 -2.60 -13.44 -6.14
CA SER A 120 -2.11 -12.58 -7.21
C SER A 120 -2.14 -13.28 -8.57
N GLU A 121 -1.66 -14.52 -8.65
CA GLU A 121 -1.67 -15.32 -9.89
C GLU A 121 -3.07 -15.47 -10.49
N ARG A 122 -4.08 -15.78 -9.65
CA ARG A 122 -5.46 -15.92 -10.10
C ARG A 122 -6.07 -14.58 -10.50
N TYR A 123 -5.77 -13.52 -9.74
CA TYR A 123 -6.20 -12.17 -10.08
C TYR A 123 -5.72 -11.76 -11.48
N PHE A 124 -4.43 -11.94 -11.79
CA PHE A 124 -3.89 -11.54 -13.09
C PHE A 124 -4.26 -12.50 -14.24
N HIS A 125 -4.67 -13.74 -13.94
CA HIS A 125 -5.14 -14.69 -14.95
C HIS A 125 -6.58 -14.39 -15.39
N GLU A 126 -7.49 -14.19 -14.44
CA GLU A 126 -8.91 -13.93 -14.73
C GLU A 126 -9.22 -12.43 -14.91
N ASN A 127 -8.41 -11.55 -14.32
CA ASN A 127 -8.53 -10.10 -14.32
C ASN A 127 -9.96 -9.61 -14.00
N PRO A 128 -10.45 -9.84 -12.76
CA PRO A 128 -11.81 -9.47 -12.39
C PRO A 128 -12.03 -7.97 -12.51
N ARG A 129 -13.20 -7.60 -13.03
CA ARG A 129 -13.55 -6.20 -13.30
C ARG A 129 -14.02 -5.51 -12.02
N THR A 130 -13.51 -4.32 -11.76
CA THR A 130 -14.07 -3.41 -10.77
C THR A 130 -15.36 -2.80 -11.30
N VAL A 131 -16.48 -3.08 -10.62
CA VAL A 131 -17.82 -2.60 -10.98
C VAL A 131 -18.04 -1.20 -10.46
N LEU A 132 -17.75 -1.01 -9.16
CA LEU A 132 -17.81 0.28 -8.49
C LEU A 132 -16.51 0.48 -7.70
N THR A 133 -15.99 1.69 -7.77
CA THR A 133 -14.80 2.11 -7.02
C THR A 133 -15.22 2.82 -5.74
N ALA A 134 -14.41 2.75 -4.69
CA ALA A 134 -14.66 3.40 -3.39
C ALA A 134 -15.15 4.86 -3.49
N LYS A 135 -14.64 5.61 -4.48
CA LYS A 135 -15.02 7.01 -4.77
C LYS A 135 -16.49 7.22 -5.15
N GLN A 136 -17.18 6.18 -5.61
CA GLN A 136 -18.60 6.23 -6.00
C GLN A 136 -19.54 5.91 -4.82
N ALA A 137 -19.00 5.60 -3.64
CA ALA A 137 -19.79 5.35 -2.45
C ALA A 137 -20.49 6.64 -1.97
N LYS A 138 -21.72 6.50 -1.47
CA LYS A 138 -22.52 7.58 -0.91
C LYS A 138 -22.69 7.40 0.60
N HIS A 139 -22.95 8.51 1.29
CA HIS A 139 -23.23 8.51 2.71
C HIS A 139 -24.69 8.13 2.98
N TYR A 140 -24.86 7.26 3.98
CA TYR A 140 -26.13 6.81 4.54
C TYR A 140 -26.10 7.02 6.04
N ILE A 141 -27.28 7.21 6.63
CA ILE A 141 -27.49 7.29 8.07
C ILE A 141 -28.21 6.03 8.52
N VAL A 142 -27.71 5.42 9.59
CA VAL A 142 -28.29 4.22 10.19
C VAL A 142 -29.45 4.62 11.10
N LEU A 143 -30.64 4.08 10.84
CA LEU A 143 -31.85 4.34 11.60
C LEU A 143 -32.16 3.24 12.62
N ASP A 144 -31.94 1.99 12.24
CA ASP A 144 -32.22 0.83 13.10
C ASP A 144 -31.30 -0.36 12.73
N ILE A 145 -31.01 -1.22 13.71
CA ILE A 145 -30.09 -2.36 13.57
C ILE A 145 -30.70 -3.60 14.23
N ASN A 146 -30.95 -4.62 13.42
CA ASN A 146 -31.35 -5.95 13.82
C ASN A 146 -30.17 -6.93 13.65
N THR A 147 -29.44 -7.20 14.74
CA THR A 147 -28.32 -8.15 14.72
C THR A 147 -28.82 -9.59 14.75
N PHE A 148 -28.24 -10.47 13.92
CA PHE A 148 -28.54 -11.90 13.98
C PHE A 148 -27.59 -12.59 14.98
N ASP A 149 -28.08 -13.34 15.96
CA ASP A 149 -27.21 -14.17 16.81
C ASP A 149 -27.24 -15.62 16.31
N SER A 150 -26.07 -16.26 16.19
CA SER A 150 -25.95 -17.68 15.82
C SER A 150 -26.57 -18.63 16.83
N LYS A 151 -26.88 -18.16 18.04
CA LYS A 151 -27.55 -18.95 19.08
C LYS A 151 -29.08 -19.01 18.90
N ASN A 152 -29.66 -18.10 18.13
CA ASN A 152 -31.10 -18.03 17.91
C ASN A 152 -31.46 -18.62 16.54
N TYR A 153 -31.92 -19.88 16.54
CA TYR A 153 -32.20 -20.69 15.36
C TYR A 153 -33.41 -20.22 14.50
N SER A 154 -34.10 -19.14 14.88
CA SER A 154 -35.39 -18.73 14.29
C SER A 154 -35.33 -17.49 13.41
N ASN A 155 -34.15 -16.99 13.05
CA ASN A 155 -34.05 -15.75 12.31
C ASN A 155 -34.16 -15.98 10.80
N THR A 156 -35.38 -16.18 10.32
CA THR A 156 -35.72 -16.03 8.90
C THR A 156 -35.83 -14.54 8.57
N CYS A 157 -34.88 -14.02 7.79
CA CYS A 157 -35.01 -12.74 7.11
C CYS A 157 -34.95 -12.97 5.60
N ALA A 158 -35.81 -12.29 4.84
CA ALA A 158 -35.84 -12.28 3.38
C ALA A 158 -35.89 -13.66 2.68
N GLY A 159 -36.46 -14.70 3.33
CA GLY A 159 -36.61 -16.03 2.73
C GLY A 159 -35.32 -16.84 2.58
N VAL A 160 -34.20 -16.35 3.12
CA VAL A 160 -32.91 -17.08 3.14
C VAL A 160 -32.81 -17.84 4.46
N ASN A 161 -32.58 -19.15 4.40
CA ASN A 161 -32.38 -19.99 5.58
C ASN A 161 -30.98 -19.70 6.15
N LEU A 162 -30.90 -18.77 7.10
CA LEU A 162 -29.64 -18.32 7.72
C LEU A 162 -29.16 -19.32 8.79
N GLN A 163 -28.96 -20.60 8.41
CA GLN A 163 -28.42 -21.59 9.34
C GLN A 163 -26.94 -21.27 9.63
N ALA A 164 -26.66 -20.78 10.84
CA ALA A 164 -25.33 -20.66 11.46
C ALA A 164 -24.30 -19.74 10.76
N PHE A 165 -24.69 -18.51 10.39
CA PHE A 165 -23.74 -17.54 9.81
C PHE A 165 -22.79 -16.89 10.84
N ASN A 166 -23.27 -16.54 12.04
CA ASN A 166 -22.43 -15.95 13.09
C ASN A 166 -21.82 -17.03 14.00
N LYS A 167 -21.37 -18.16 13.44
CA LYS A 167 -20.54 -19.08 14.21
C LYS A 167 -19.32 -18.25 14.60
N SER A 168 -19.13 -18.03 15.92
CA SER A 168 -17.98 -17.34 16.50
C SER A 168 -16.71 -18.07 16.05
N THR A 169 -16.29 -17.83 14.82
CA THR A 169 -15.04 -18.28 14.27
C THR A 169 -14.06 -17.23 14.74
N ASN A 170 -12.99 -17.68 15.40
CA ASN A 170 -12.01 -16.85 16.09
C ASN A 170 -11.25 -15.85 15.19
N TYR A 171 -11.66 -15.66 13.93
CA TYR A 171 -10.91 -14.93 12.92
C TYR A 171 -11.34 -13.46 12.77
N ASN A 172 -12.56 -13.06 13.12
CA ASN A 172 -12.93 -11.63 13.09
C ASN A 172 -14.15 -11.29 13.97
N SER A 173 -13.93 -10.88 15.22
CA SER A 173 -15.00 -10.39 16.11
C SER A 173 -15.69 -9.12 15.60
N ARG A 174 -15.11 -8.44 14.61
CA ARG A 174 -15.62 -7.18 14.05
C ARG A 174 -16.72 -7.40 13.01
N ILE A 175 -16.74 -8.54 12.34
CA ILE A 175 -17.68 -8.83 11.25
C ILE A 175 -18.84 -9.64 11.81
N SER A 176 -20.06 -9.15 11.57
CA SER A 176 -21.28 -9.80 12.05
C SER A 176 -22.43 -9.44 11.13
N LEU A 177 -23.28 -10.43 10.84
CA LEU A 177 -24.44 -10.20 9.98
C LEU A 177 -25.50 -9.43 10.77
N ALA A 178 -25.93 -8.30 10.23
CA ALA A 178 -27.07 -7.55 10.73
C ALA A 178 -27.95 -7.09 9.57
N GLU A 179 -29.24 -7.01 9.83
CA GLU A 179 -30.18 -6.25 9.03
C GLU A 179 -30.18 -4.82 9.54
N VAL A 180 -30.02 -3.86 8.65
CA VAL A 180 -29.91 -2.45 9.00
C VAL A 180 -30.88 -1.65 8.15
N THR A 181 -31.65 -0.79 8.80
CA THR A 181 -32.50 0.19 8.12
C THR A 181 -31.69 1.47 7.95
N VAL A 182 -31.50 1.90 6.70
CA VAL A 182 -30.71 3.09 6.36
C VAL A 182 -31.49 4.09 5.53
N ALA A 183 -31.18 5.37 5.69
CA ALA A 183 -31.63 6.45 4.80
C ALA A 183 -30.42 7.11 4.14
N ARG A 184 -30.56 7.66 2.94
CA ARG A 184 -29.47 8.43 2.33
C ARG A 184 -29.30 9.73 3.11
N THR A 185 -28.06 10.16 3.32
CA THR A 185 -27.79 11.46 3.96
C THR A 185 -28.37 12.63 3.16
N GLU A 186 -28.41 12.53 1.82
CA GLU A 186 -29.02 13.54 0.92
C GLU A 186 -30.55 13.64 1.05
N ASP A 187 -31.22 12.54 1.43
CA ASP A 187 -32.68 12.45 1.52
C ASP A 187 -33.18 12.69 2.96
N PHE A 188 -32.29 12.62 3.95
CA PHE A 188 -32.64 12.69 5.37
C PHE A 188 -33.21 14.06 5.76
N GLY A 189 -34.44 14.06 6.28
CA GLY A 189 -35.18 15.26 6.68
C GLY A 189 -35.97 15.94 5.56
N ILE A 190 -35.87 15.45 4.31
CA ILE A 190 -36.65 15.94 3.16
C ILE A 190 -37.62 14.85 2.70
N ASN A 191 -37.13 13.61 2.59
CA ASN A 191 -37.90 12.46 2.11
C ASN A 191 -37.85 11.32 3.15
N ASP A 192 -38.95 10.56 3.27
CA ASP A 192 -39.05 9.40 4.16
C ASP A 192 -38.61 8.08 3.50
N THR A 193 -37.72 8.13 2.50
CA THR A 193 -37.27 6.93 1.81
C THR A 193 -36.21 6.18 2.62
N THR A 194 -36.55 4.96 3.05
CA THR A 194 -35.66 4.07 3.80
C THR A 194 -35.37 2.78 3.02
N PHE A 195 -34.18 2.24 3.20
CA PHE A 195 -33.74 0.97 2.62
C PHE A 195 -33.44 -0.02 3.74
N ILE A 196 -33.89 -1.26 3.59
CA ILE A 196 -33.54 -2.36 4.49
C ILE A 196 -32.43 -3.16 3.82
N VAL A 197 -31.29 -3.28 4.49
CA VAL A 197 -30.06 -3.85 3.92
C VAL A 197 -29.47 -4.90 4.85
N LEU A 198 -29.05 -6.02 4.30
CA LEU A 198 -28.19 -6.98 5.01
C LEU A 198 -26.74 -6.55 4.87
N THR A 199 -26.03 -6.45 6.00
CA THR A 199 -24.65 -5.97 6.06
C THR A 199 -23.76 -6.85 6.93
N HIS A 200 -22.47 -6.80 6.62
CA HIS A 200 -21.40 -7.46 7.35
C HIS A 200 -20.87 -6.62 8.54
N LEU A 201 -21.35 -5.39 8.69
CA LEU A 201 -20.88 -4.40 9.67
C LEU A 201 -21.64 -4.46 11.01
N GLY A 202 -22.35 -5.54 11.32
CA GLY A 202 -23.31 -5.60 12.43
C GLY A 202 -22.76 -5.24 13.80
N ASN A 203 -21.53 -5.62 14.12
CA ASN A 203 -20.91 -5.31 15.42
C ASN A 203 -20.26 -3.92 15.48
N GLN A 204 -20.14 -3.22 14.35
CA GLN A 204 -19.43 -1.94 14.24
C GLN A 204 -20.37 -0.74 14.23
N LEU A 205 -21.62 -0.97 13.83
CA LEU A 205 -22.63 0.05 13.64
C LEU A 205 -23.49 0.23 14.90
N HIS A 206 -23.85 1.48 15.14
CA HIS A 206 -24.87 1.89 16.09
C HIS A 206 -25.91 2.76 15.37
N VAL A 207 -27.08 2.88 15.99
CA VAL A 207 -28.14 3.77 15.49
C VAL A 207 -27.64 5.22 15.53
N GLY A 208 -27.88 5.96 14.45
CA GLY A 208 -27.39 7.34 14.26
C GLY A 208 -26.03 7.43 13.55
N ASP A 209 -25.32 6.31 13.34
CA ASP A 209 -24.04 6.33 12.66
C ASP A 209 -24.18 6.71 11.17
N THR A 210 -23.15 7.37 10.64
CA THR A 210 -23.00 7.55 9.20
C THR A 210 -22.17 6.40 8.62
N VAL A 211 -22.58 5.90 7.46
CA VAL A 211 -21.93 4.79 6.76
C VAL A 211 -21.79 5.10 5.29
N LEU A 212 -20.74 4.57 4.66
CA LEU A 212 -20.60 4.57 3.21
C LEU A 212 -21.25 3.32 2.62
N GLY A 213 -21.97 3.52 1.51
CA GLY A 213 -22.59 2.44 0.77
C GLY A 213 -22.73 2.74 -0.72
N TYR A 214 -22.82 1.68 -1.52
CA TYR A 214 -23.16 1.74 -2.93
C TYR A 214 -24.67 1.65 -3.12
N ASP A 215 -25.20 2.58 -3.90
CA ASP A 215 -26.61 2.58 -4.33
C ASP A 215 -26.74 1.81 -5.64
N ILE A 216 -26.89 0.49 -5.57
CA ILE A 216 -26.95 -0.37 -6.75
C ILE A 216 -28.22 -0.09 -7.57
N ALA A 217 -29.32 0.26 -6.91
CA ALA A 217 -30.60 0.55 -7.57
C ALA A 217 -30.52 1.78 -8.50
N LYS A 218 -29.74 2.81 -8.13
CA LYS A 218 -29.51 3.99 -8.97
C LYS A 218 -28.38 3.82 -10.00
N GLN A 219 -27.50 2.83 -9.84
CA GLN A 219 -26.33 2.66 -10.70
C GLN A 219 -26.67 1.89 -11.98
N ASN A 220 -26.14 2.35 -13.11
CA ASN A 220 -26.27 1.65 -14.38
C ASN A 220 -25.17 0.59 -14.50
N LEU A 221 -25.42 -0.59 -13.95
CA LEU A 221 -24.49 -1.72 -14.05
C LEU A 221 -24.53 -2.34 -15.45
N THR A 222 -23.39 -2.88 -15.88
CA THR A 222 -23.31 -3.58 -17.17
C THR A 222 -24.08 -4.92 -17.12
N GLU A 223 -24.66 -5.34 -18.25
CA GLU A 223 -25.51 -6.53 -18.34
C GLU A 223 -24.81 -7.84 -17.92
N ASP A 224 -23.49 -7.92 -18.12
CA ASP A 224 -22.64 -9.05 -17.72
C ASP A 224 -22.74 -9.34 -16.22
N VAL A 225 -22.86 -8.32 -15.37
CA VAL A 225 -23.03 -8.45 -13.92
C VAL A 225 -24.35 -9.17 -13.60
N TYR A 226 -25.45 -8.78 -14.25
CA TYR A 226 -26.76 -9.40 -14.04
C TYR A 226 -26.82 -10.84 -14.55
N ILE A 227 -26.17 -11.12 -15.69
CA ILE A 227 -26.08 -12.45 -16.28
C ILE A 227 -25.27 -13.39 -15.37
N ASN A 228 -24.10 -12.94 -14.91
CA ASN A 228 -23.24 -13.72 -14.03
C ASN A 228 -23.89 -13.99 -12.68
N ASN A 229 -24.75 -13.08 -12.21
CA ASN A 229 -25.55 -13.27 -11.00
C ASN A 229 -26.73 -14.24 -11.16
N ASN A 230 -26.81 -15.01 -12.25
CA ASN A 230 -27.85 -16.01 -12.51
C ASN A 230 -29.27 -15.45 -12.34
N ARG A 231 -29.50 -14.17 -12.68
CA ARG A 231 -30.78 -13.46 -12.49
C ARG A 231 -31.28 -13.42 -11.04
N ARG A 232 -30.41 -13.64 -10.04
CA ARG A 232 -30.75 -13.36 -8.65
C ARG A 232 -30.98 -11.86 -8.49
N THR A 233 -31.93 -11.50 -7.63
CA THR A 233 -32.19 -10.10 -7.27
C THR A 233 -30.94 -9.53 -6.60
N LEU A 234 -30.39 -8.47 -7.19
CA LEU A 234 -29.30 -7.71 -6.58
C LEU A 234 -29.84 -6.95 -5.37
N PRO A 235 -29.03 -6.76 -4.32
CA PRO A 235 -29.40 -5.84 -3.24
C PRO A 235 -29.47 -4.41 -3.79
N ASP A 236 -30.43 -3.62 -3.31
CA ASP A 236 -30.58 -2.22 -3.73
C ASP A 236 -29.43 -1.35 -3.23
N VAL A 237 -28.94 -1.63 -2.02
CA VAL A 237 -27.86 -0.89 -1.37
C VAL A 237 -26.88 -1.89 -0.74
N ILE A 238 -25.58 -1.62 -0.86
CA ILE A 238 -24.51 -2.39 -0.21
C ILE A 238 -23.71 -1.46 0.69
N LEU A 239 -23.68 -1.75 1.99
CA LEU A 239 -22.88 -0.99 2.94
C LEU A 239 -21.43 -1.49 2.96
N ILE A 240 -20.48 -0.56 3.02
CA ILE A 240 -19.04 -0.80 2.89
C ILE A 240 -18.34 -0.65 4.24
N ARG A 241 -18.39 0.56 4.81
CA ARG A 241 -17.71 0.91 6.05
C ARG A 241 -18.43 2.03 6.79
N ARG A 242 -18.21 2.13 8.10
CA ARG A 242 -18.62 3.27 8.92
C ARG A 242 -17.76 4.50 8.60
N THR A 243 -18.37 5.69 8.61
CA THR A 243 -17.70 6.98 8.45
C THR A 243 -18.14 7.97 9.51
N PHE A 244 -17.32 9.00 9.74
CA PHE A 244 -17.61 10.05 10.70
C PHE A 244 -17.76 11.41 10.00
N PRO A 245 -18.95 12.03 10.03
CA PRO A 245 -19.23 13.24 9.26
C PRO A 245 -18.73 14.50 9.98
N ASN A 246 -17.41 14.70 10.12
CA ASN A 246 -16.83 15.97 10.63
C ASN A 246 -15.31 16.09 10.29
N VAL A 247 -14.96 15.77 9.04
CA VAL A 247 -13.56 15.63 8.58
C VAL A 247 -12.74 16.91 8.69
N ARG A 248 -13.33 18.08 8.39
CA ARG A 248 -12.59 19.35 8.28
C ARG A 248 -12.00 19.85 9.61
N ARG A 249 -12.74 19.71 10.72
CA ARG A 249 -12.26 20.05 12.07
C ARG A 249 -11.17 19.09 12.56
N ARG A 250 -11.12 17.87 12.01
CA ARG A 250 -10.14 16.84 12.39
C ARG A 250 -8.76 17.12 11.78
N SER A 251 -8.71 17.49 10.50
CA SER A 251 -7.46 17.81 9.79
C SER A 251 -6.63 18.91 10.50
N GLU A 252 -7.30 19.96 10.98
CA GLU A 252 -6.66 21.12 11.62
C GLU A 252 -6.01 20.78 12.98
N ARG A 253 -6.45 19.71 13.65
CA ARG A 253 -5.99 19.32 15.00
C ARG A 253 -4.96 18.17 14.99
N ARG A 254 -4.50 17.71 13.82
CA ARG A 254 -3.52 16.61 13.72
C ARG A 254 -2.16 17.00 14.30
N LEU A 255 -1.77 16.31 15.38
CA LEU A 255 -0.49 16.46 16.07
C LEU A 255 0.65 15.61 15.47
N TRP A 256 0.37 14.93 14.36
CA TRP A 256 1.28 14.00 13.70
C TRP A 256 1.43 14.34 12.22
N LYS A 257 2.53 13.87 11.63
CA LYS A 257 2.83 13.99 10.20
C LYS A 257 3.46 12.71 9.66
N LEU A 258 3.31 12.50 8.36
CA LEU A 258 3.98 11.42 7.64
C LEU A 258 5.29 11.92 7.04
N GLN A 259 6.28 11.02 6.97
CA GLN A 259 7.51 11.27 6.25
C GLN A 259 7.29 11.02 4.76
N HIS A 260 7.76 11.96 3.93
CA HIS A 260 7.72 11.85 2.49
C HIS A 260 9.08 11.43 1.95
N LEU A 261 9.07 10.63 0.89
CA LEU A 261 10.28 10.27 0.15
C LEU A 261 10.71 11.49 -0.68
N GLN A 262 11.98 11.88 -0.61
CA GLN A 262 12.48 12.95 -1.46
C GLN A 262 12.48 12.46 -2.90
N LYS A 263 11.67 13.11 -3.74
CA LYS A 263 11.60 12.83 -5.17
C LYS A 263 12.49 13.83 -5.90
N THR A 264 13.39 13.35 -6.75
CA THR A 264 14.16 14.21 -7.64
C THR A 264 13.22 14.69 -8.73
N SER A 265 12.55 15.82 -8.52
CA SER A 265 11.96 16.56 -9.63
C SER A 265 13.11 17.00 -10.52
N ASP A 266 13.10 16.62 -11.79
CA ASP A 266 14.14 16.99 -12.77
C ASP A 266 14.48 18.48 -12.63
N SER A 267 15.62 18.74 -11.98
CA SER A 267 16.15 20.08 -11.72
C SER A 267 16.97 20.60 -12.90
N TYR A 268 16.86 19.94 -14.06
CA TYR A 268 17.40 20.40 -15.32
C TYR A 268 16.26 20.56 -16.33
N GLY A 269 15.61 21.72 -16.28
CA GLY A 269 14.81 22.23 -17.40
C GLY A 269 13.32 22.49 -17.16
N THR A 270 12.81 22.42 -15.93
CA THR A 270 11.35 22.50 -15.74
C THR A 270 10.87 23.35 -14.57
N GLN A 271 11.54 24.48 -14.30
CA GLN A 271 10.91 25.57 -13.52
C GLN A 271 9.72 26.22 -14.26
N SER A 272 9.46 25.84 -15.52
CA SER A 272 8.37 26.34 -16.36
C SER A 272 7.16 25.39 -16.53
N HIS A 273 7.17 24.14 -16.03
CA HIS A 273 5.98 23.26 -16.07
C HIS A 273 5.32 23.01 -14.71
N ARG A 274 5.86 23.53 -13.60
CA ARG A 274 5.08 23.60 -12.35
C ARG A 274 3.95 24.64 -12.43
N SER A 275 4.04 25.61 -13.33
CA SER A 275 3.04 26.67 -13.52
C SER A 275 1.81 26.25 -14.34
N ASN A 276 1.77 25.02 -14.88
CA ASN A 276 0.68 24.55 -15.73
C ASN A 276 0.06 23.22 -15.27
N VAL A 277 0.34 22.76 -14.05
CA VAL A 277 -0.52 21.75 -13.43
C VAL A 277 -1.86 22.43 -13.18
N LYS A 278 -2.93 21.91 -13.79
CA LYS A 278 -4.27 22.46 -13.60
C LYS A 278 -4.55 22.46 -12.11
N ARG A 279 -4.98 23.60 -11.56
CA ARG A 279 -5.38 23.73 -10.15
C ARG A 279 -6.28 22.57 -9.68
N SER A 280 -7.17 22.11 -10.56
CA SER A 280 -8.02 20.94 -10.32
C SER A 280 -7.28 19.61 -10.04
N GLU A 281 -6.11 19.36 -10.62
CA GLU A 281 -5.33 18.14 -10.34
C GLU A 281 -4.66 18.24 -8.98
N LEU A 282 -4.14 19.42 -8.62
CA LEU A 282 -3.60 19.67 -7.29
C LEU A 282 -4.68 19.50 -6.22
N ASP A 283 -5.86 20.10 -6.42
CA ASP A 283 -6.99 20.00 -5.50
C ASP A 283 -7.42 18.53 -5.30
N LYS A 284 -7.40 17.71 -6.37
CA LYS A 284 -7.68 16.26 -6.30
C LYS A 284 -6.61 15.52 -5.49
N THR A 285 -5.33 15.79 -5.75
CA THR A 285 -4.24 15.14 -5.01
C THR A 285 -4.24 15.51 -3.53
N GLU A 286 -4.61 16.74 -3.19
CA GLU A 286 -4.76 17.20 -1.80
C GLU A 286 -5.96 16.51 -1.13
N GLN A 287 -7.08 16.38 -1.83
CA GLN A 287 -8.24 15.65 -1.33
C GLN A 287 -7.95 14.16 -1.08
N GLU A 288 -7.26 13.49 -2.01
CA GLU A 288 -6.85 12.08 -1.87
C GLU A 288 -5.86 11.91 -0.72
N TYR A 289 -4.96 12.87 -0.52
CA TYR A 289 -4.03 12.86 0.60
C TYR A 289 -4.76 13.02 1.94
N GLU A 290 -5.74 13.92 2.02
CA GLU A 290 -6.55 14.13 3.22
C GLU A 290 -7.41 12.89 3.57
N GLU A 291 -8.04 12.26 2.57
CA GLU A 291 -8.77 11.00 2.72
C GLU A 291 -7.86 9.89 3.26
N PHE A 292 -6.65 9.79 2.73
CA PHE A 292 -5.66 8.84 3.23
C PHE A 292 -5.26 9.09 4.69
N LEU A 293 -5.09 10.35 5.12
CA LEU A 293 -4.81 10.67 6.52
C LEU A 293 -5.98 10.29 7.43
N GLN A 294 -7.22 10.44 6.96
CA GLN A 294 -8.41 10.01 7.68
C GLN A 294 -8.46 8.48 7.83
N ASP A 295 -8.14 7.73 6.76
CA ASP A 295 -8.10 6.27 6.82
C ASP A 295 -7.09 5.75 7.86
N ILE A 296 -5.97 6.44 8.05
CA ILE A 296 -4.98 6.10 9.10
C ILE A 296 -5.53 6.32 10.52
N GLU A 297 -6.37 7.35 10.71
CA GLU A 297 -7.03 7.63 11.98
C GLU A 297 -8.13 6.60 12.26
N GLU A 298 -8.90 6.20 11.23
CA GLU A 298 -10.04 5.30 11.37
C GLU A 298 -9.63 3.82 11.46
N ASP A 299 -8.65 3.38 10.67
CA ASP A 299 -8.27 1.98 10.55
C ASP A 299 -7.01 1.64 11.38
N PRO A 300 -7.15 0.94 12.52
CA PRO A 300 -6.01 0.56 13.35
C PRO A 300 -5.04 -0.40 12.63
N GLU A 301 -5.52 -1.21 11.69
CA GLU A 301 -4.65 -2.11 10.93
C GLU A 301 -3.77 -1.35 9.95
N LEU A 302 -4.33 -0.35 9.26
CA LEU A 302 -3.55 0.53 8.38
C LEU A 302 -2.55 1.35 9.19
N ARG A 303 -2.99 1.89 10.33
CA ARG A 303 -2.14 2.65 11.26
C ARG A 303 -0.93 1.86 11.71
N SER A 304 -1.14 0.60 12.09
CA SER A 304 -0.06 -0.29 12.53
C SER A 304 1.03 -0.54 11.48
N LYS A 305 0.75 -0.28 10.19
CA LYS A 305 1.67 -0.50 9.06
C LYS A 305 2.51 0.74 8.74
N ILE A 306 2.18 1.91 9.27
CA ILE A 306 2.77 3.21 8.90
C ILE A 306 3.49 3.81 10.11
N ASN A 307 4.62 4.47 9.88
CA ASN A 307 5.30 5.22 10.93
C ASN A 307 4.73 6.63 11.01
N LEU A 308 4.24 7.01 12.19
CA LEU A 308 3.69 8.32 12.49
C LEU A 308 4.74 9.13 13.25
N TYR A 309 4.96 10.38 12.84
CA TYR A 309 5.91 11.27 13.51
C TYR A 309 5.22 12.44 14.17
N LYS A 310 5.70 12.85 15.33
CA LYS A 310 5.17 14.03 16.02
C LYS A 310 5.42 15.30 15.21
N ARG A 311 4.42 16.19 15.16
CA ARG A 311 4.56 17.52 14.57
C ARG A 311 5.26 18.44 15.58
N THR A 312 6.46 18.90 15.24
CA THR A 312 7.27 19.82 16.06
C THR A 312 7.00 21.29 15.78
N ASP A 313 6.09 21.59 14.84
CA ASP A 313 5.75 22.96 14.50
C ASP A 313 5.21 23.67 15.76
N SER A 314 5.92 24.70 16.19
CA SER A 314 5.62 25.58 17.33
C SER A 314 4.34 26.43 17.16
N CYS A 315 3.41 25.99 16.32
CA CYS A 315 2.09 26.61 16.10
C CYS A 315 0.98 26.00 16.97
N ILE A 316 1.25 24.94 17.74
CA ILE A 316 0.31 24.40 18.74
C ILE A 316 0.15 25.34 19.95
N SER A 317 0.99 26.38 20.08
CA SER A 317 0.81 27.44 21.07
C SER A 317 -0.15 28.53 20.58
N LYS A 318 -1.43 28.20 20.37
CA LYS A 318 -2.55 29.17 20.35
C LYS A 318 -3.96 28.56 20.38
N THR A 319 -4.11 27.31 20.78
CA THR A 319 -5.42 26.79 21.22
C THR A 319 -5.24 26.09 22.56
N ASN A 320 -5.12 26.91 23.61
CA ASN A 320 -5.50 26.42 24.94
C ASN A 320 -6.94 25.89 24.84
N PRO A 321 -7.26 24.69 25.36
CA PRO A 321 -8.61 24.14 25.37
C PRO A 321 -9.52 24.84 26.39
N THR A 322 -9.37 26.16 26.57
CA THR A 322 -10.12 26.96 27.55
C THR A 322 -10.65 28.29 27.00
N ALA A 323 -10.60 28.55 25.69
CA ALA A 323 -11.08 29.83 25.14
C ALA A 323 -11.67 29.75 23.72
N ALA A 324 -12.48 28.73 23.44
CA ALA A 324 -13.48 28.79 22.37
C ALA A 324 -14.76 28.15 22.89
N THR A 325 -15.62 28.96 23.51
CA THR A 325 -16.99 28.61 23.85
C THR A 325 -17.80 28.60 22.55
N ASP A 326 -17.59 27.60 21.70
CA ASP A 326 -18.59 27.20 20.72
C ASP A 326 -19.43 26.10 21.38
N THR A 327 -20.66 26.47 21.72
CA THR A 327 -21.69 25.65 22.35
C THR A 327 -22.22 24.58 21.40
N PHE A 328 -21.37 23.64 20.99
CA PHE A 328 -21.78 22.44 20.27
C PHE A 328 -21.24 21.21 20.99
N ASP A 329 -22.20 20.48 21.56
CA ASP A 329 -22.16 19.18 22.22
C ASP A 329 -20.81 18.45 22.24
N ASP A 330 -20.11 18.50 23.38
CA ASP A 330 -18.87 17.74 23.63
C ASP A 330 -19.09 16.21 23.55
N THR A 331 -20.33 15.72 23.57
CA THR A 331 -20.63 14.28 23.55
C THR A 331 -20.40 13.61 22.19
N GLU A 332 -20.44 14.35 21.08
CA GLU A 332 -20.23 13.79 19.73
C GLU A 332 -18.74 13.45 19.46
N TYR A 333 -17.82 14.06 20.20
CA TYR A 333 -16.38 13.91 19.98
C TYR A 333 -15.76 12.70 20.70
N GLU A 334 -16.37 12.22 21.80
CA GLU A 334 -15.87 11.05 22.54
C GLU A 334 -15.95 9.75 21.72
N GLN A 335 -16.81 9.71 20.69
CA GLN A 335 -16.99 8.53 19.84
C GLN A 335 -16.01 8.45 18.66
N LEU A 336 -15.13 9.45 18.49
CA LEU A 336 -14.21 9.51 17.35
C LEU A 336 -12.92 8.70 17.62
N PRO A 337 -12.45 7.89 16.67
CA PRO A 337 -11.13 7.26 16.76
C PRO A 337 -10.03 8.33 16.83
N THR A 338 -9.24 8.32 17.90
CA THR A 338 -8.07 9.20 18.05
C THR A 338 -6.79 8.38 18.11
N ILE A 339 -5.70 8.94 17.57
CA ILE A 339 -4.36 8.33 17.65
C ILE A 339 -3.76 8.70 19.00
N GLN A 340 -3.32 7.69 19.75
CA GLN A 340 -2.70 7.90 21.05
C GLN A 340 -1.31 8.52 20.88
N VAL A 341 -0.94 9.43 21.79
CA VAL A 341 0.34 10.15 21.72
C VAL A 341 1.53 9.19 21.85
N ASP A 342 1.36 8.09 22.58
CA ASP A 342 2.38 7.06 22.79
C ASP A 342 2.77 6.30 21.51
N GLU A 343 1.91 6.34 20.47
CA GLU A 343 2.18 5.72 19.16
C GLU A 343 3.04 6.59 18.25
N LEU A 344 3.29 7.86 18.61
CA LEU A 344 4.02 8.82 17.79
C LEU A 344 5.53 8.71 18.01
N LEU A 345 6.29 8.62 16.90
CA LEU A 345 7.74 8.66 16.94
C LEU A 345 8.23 10.11 16.96
N ASP A 346 9.29 10.36 17.72
CA ASP A 346 10.05 11.59 17.60
C ASP A 346 10.92 11.53 16.34
N ILE A 347 11.05 12.67 15.66
CA ILE A 347 11.96 12.79 14.52
C ILE A 347 13.37 12.76 15.12
N LEU A 348 14.02 11.60 15.07
CA LEU A 348 15.46 11.52 15.28
C LEU A 348 16.13 12.30 14.13
N GLU A 349 16.54 13.54 14.41
CA GLU A 349 17.50 14.25 13.58
C GLU A 349 18.77 13.40 13.55
N SER A 350 18.91 12.55 12.54
CA SER A 350 20.20 11.99 12.19
C SER A 350 21.05 13.17 11.73
N THR A 351 21.81 13.74 12.67
CA THR A 351 22.90 14.66 12.39
C THR A 351 23.75 14.03 11.30
N HIS A 352 23.69 14.58 10.10
CA HIS A 352 24.74 14.44 9.10
C HIS A 352 26.02 14.93 9.78
N MET A 353 26.81 14.01 10.34
CA MET A 353 28.20 14.30 10.66
C MET A 353 28.95 14.27 9.34
N ASP A 354 28.91 15.38 8.62
CA ASP A 354 29.86 15.66 7.57
C ASP A 354 31.25 15.64 8.20
N HIS A 355 31.98 14.55 7.93
CA HIS A 355 33.36 14.38 8.34
C HIS A 355 34.23 15.23 7.40
N ASP A 356 34.28 16.53 7.68
CA ASP A 356 35.21 17.44 7.02
C ASP A 356 36.60 17.20 7.63
N MET A 357 37.34 16.26 7.04
CA MET A 357 38.76 16.06 7.30
C MET A 357 39.55 17.16 6.58
N THR A 358 39.61 18.35 7.17
CA THR A 358 40.63 19.34 6.79
C THR A 358 41.97 18.89 7.38
N MET A 359 42.86 18.44 6.50
CA MET A 359 44.28 18.30 6.77
C MET A 359 44.87 19.66 7.12
N ASP A 360 45.32 19.84 8.36
CA ASP A 360 46.29 20.86 8.70
C ASP A 360 47.68 20.23 8.81
N VAL A 361 48.57 20.70 7.94
CA VAL A 361 49.98 20.36 7.84
C VAL A 361 50.78 21.40 8.63
N ASP A 362 51.58 20.86 9.57
CA ASP A 362 52.80 21.38 10.20
C ASP A 362 52.83 22.73 10.94
N SER A 363 53.24 22.66 12.22
CA SER A 363 54.38 23.44 12.77
C SER A 363 54.80 22.96 14.16
N ASN A 364 56.08 22.56 14.26
CA ASN A 364 56.90 22.26 15.45
C ASN A 364 56.61 23.06 16.74
N CYS A 365 56.77 22.42 17.92
CA CYS A 365 57.91 22.68 18.85
C CYS A 365 57.76 21.93 20.21
N ASP A 366 58.68 21.00 20.44
CA ASP A 366 59.34 20.52 21.67
C ASP A 366 58.83 20.88 23.09
N THR A 367 58.66 19.87 23.97
CA THR A 367 59.65 19.42 24.99
C THR A 367 59.04 18.58 26.12
N ARG A 368 59.62 17.37 26.34
CA ARG A 368 59.95 16.62 27.60
C ARG A 368 58.96 16.69 28.80
N THR A 369 58.57 15.59 29.46
CA THR A 369 59.43 14.75 30.33
C THR A 369 58.66 13.52 30.90
N SER A 370 59.24 12.32 30.73
CA SER A 370 59.35 11.10 31.58
C SER A 370 58.22 10.52 32.45
N GLN A 371 57.99 9.20 32.32
CA GLN A 371 58.17 8.10 33.31
C GLN A 371 57.46 6.82 32.78
N THR A 372 58.13 5.83 32.18
CA THR A 372 58.82 4.64 32.74
C THR A 372 57.96 3.72 33.61
N THR A 373 57.53 2.55 33.09
CA THR A 373 57.69 1.23 33.76
C THR A 373 57.62 0.10 32.72
N GLN A 374 58.65 -0.76 32.73
CA GLN A 374 58.84 -1.97 31.93
C GLN A 374 58.18 -3.19 32.58
N LEU A 375 57.75 -4.19 31.79
CA LEU A 375 57.87 -5.63 32.09
C LEU A 375 57.97 -6.45 30.79
N ASP A 376 58.93 -7.39 30.78
CA ASP A 376 59.43 -8.29 29.71
C ASP A 376 58.37 -9.28 29.15
N GLY A 377 58.38 -9.69 27.86
CA GLY A 377 59.21 -10.75 27.23
C GLY A 377 58.51 -12.13 27.36
N THR A 378 58.14 -12.91 26.32
CA THR A 378 58.98 -13.56 25.28
C THR A 378 58.15 -14.33 24.21
N ASN A 379 58.73 -14.48 23.00
CA ASN A 379 58.60 -15.55 21.96
C ASN A 379 57.31 -15.66 21.11
N SER A 380 57.28 -15.26 19.83
CA SER A 380 57.90 -15.78 18.59
C SER A 380 57.09 -16.87 17.87
N LEU A 381 56.57 -16.56 16.66
CA LEU A 381 56.83 -17.25 15.38
C LEU A 381 55.78 -16.84 14.32
N TYR A 382 56.24 -16.14 13.28
CA TYR A 382 55.56 -15.97 11.99
C TYR A 382 55.70 -17.25 11.15
N PRO A 383 54.88 -17.40 10.08
CA PRO A 383 55.52 -17.27 8.77
C PRO A 383 54.78 -16.37 7.77
N THR A 384 55.61 -15.87 6.86
CA THR A 384 55.41 -14.88 5.81
C THR A 384 54.83 -15.49 4.52
N ILE A 385 53.81 -14.81 3.99
CA ILE A 385 53.46 -14.45 2.58
C ILE A 385 54.19 -15.17 1.40
N PRO A 386 53.54 -15.28 0.22
CA PRO A 386 53.99 -14.37 -0.86
C PRO A 386 52.87 -13.69 -1.65
N GLN A 387 53.09 -12.39 -1.88
CA GLN A 387 52.41 -11.53 -2.84
C GLN A 387 52.94 -11.84 -4.24
N PHE A 388 52.06 -11.89 -5.24
CA PHE A 388 52.49 -11.87 -6.64
C PHE A 388 52.30 -10.48 -7.24
N ARG A 389 53.40 -10.01 -7.84
CA ARG A 389 53.61 -8.73 -8.53
C ARG A 389 52.78 -8.64 -9.82
N TYR A 390 52.27 -7.44 -10.06
CA TYR A 390 51.97 -6.93 -11.39
C TYR A 390 53.27 -6.76 -12.20
N THR A 391 53.24 -7.14 -13.48
CA THR A 391 54.20 -6.68 -14.49
C THR A 391 53.44 -6.18 -15.71
N SER A 392 53.64 -4.90 -16.02
CA SER A 392 53.22 -4.23 -17.25
C SER A 392 54.15 -4.59 -18.42
N SER A 393 53.61 -4.80 -19.62
CA SER A 393 54.38 -4.59 -20.86
C SER A 393 53.47 -4.19 -22.03
N ASN A 394 53.91 -3.15 -22.73
CA ASN A 394 53.28 -2.43 -23.84
C ASN A 394 53.26 -3.22 -25.17
N ASN A 395 52.15 -3.06 -25.94
CA ASN A 395 51.97 -2.86 -27.42
C ASN A 395 52.84 -3.60 -28.47
N PRO A 396 52.46 -3.59 -29.77
CA PRO A 396 51.20 -3.95 -30.44
C PRO A 396 51.47 -4.91 -31.65
N SER A 397 50.53 -4.99 -32.60
CA SER A 397 50.62 -5.49 -34.00
C SER A 397 50.37 -6.96 -34.33
N ASP A 398 49.36 -7.10 -35.20
CA ASP A 398 49.23 -7.98 -36.36
C ASP A 398 48.10 -9.02 -36.39
N ALA A 399 47.48 -9.01 -37.56
CA ALA A 399 46.13 -9.42 -37.88
C ALA A 399 46.08 -10.77 -38.61
N ALA A 400 44.87 -11.34 -38.61
CA ALA A 400 44.34 -12.38 -39.52
C ALA A 400 44.94 -13.79 -39.33
N SER A 401 44.22 -14.91 -39.41
CA SER A 401 42.89 -15.27 -39.91
C SER A 401 42.60 -16.73 -39.48
N MET A 402 41.33 -17.14 -39.31
CA MET A 402 40.92 -18.50 -39.70
C MET A 402 39.40 -18.67 -39.86
N TYR A 403 38.99 -18.71 -41.12
CA TYR A 403 38.00 -19.57 -41.79
C TYR A 403 36.91 -20.30 -40.96
N ILE A 404 35.65 -20.01 -41.30
CA ILE A 404 34.44 -20.76 -40.89
C ILE A 404 33.89 -21.53 -42.13
N PRO A 405 33.69 -22.85 -42.07
CA PRO A 405 32.88 -23.56 -43.07
C PRO A 405 31.39 -23.60 -42.66
N PRO A 406 30.45 -23.51 -43.61
CA PRO A 406 29.02 -23.67 -43.34
C PRO A 406 28.57 -25.12 -43.56
N GLN A 407 27.70 -25.65 -42.70
CA GLN A 407 26.85 -26.81 -43.01
C GLN A 407 25.46 -26.52 -42.48
N SER A 408 24.53 -26.06 -43.32
CA SER A 408 23.70 -26.82 -44.27
C SER A 408 22.52 -27.53 -43.57
N CYS A 409 21.35 -26.94 -43.77
CA CYS A 409 20.04 -27.49 -43.51
C CYS A 409 19.82 -28.81 -44.27
N THR A 410 19.16 -29.77 -43.62
CA THR A 410 18.39 -30.80 -44.32
C THR A 410 17.02 -30.90 -43.67
N ASN A 411 16.01 -30.45 -44.42
CA ASN A 411 14.62 -30.88 -44.28
C ASN A 411 14.53 -32.37 -44.59
N LEU A 412 13.64 -33.06 -43.89
CA LEU A 412 12.97 -34.26 -44.38
C LEU A 412 11.57 -34.31 -43.77
N ASP A 413 10.62 -33.96 -44.62
CA ASP A 413 9.20 -34.19 -44.46
C ASP A 413 8.86 -35.69 -44.52
N SER A 414 7.68 -35.99 -43.97
CA SER A 414 6.66 -36.95 -44.42
C SER A 414 6.35 -38.10 -43.45
N THR A 415 5.25 -38.00 -42.70
CA THR A 415 3.92 -38.54 -43.04
C THR A 415 2.91 -38.20 -41.95
#